data_AF-A0A7V5H005-F1
#
_entry.id   AF-A0A7V5H005-F1
#
_cell.length_a   1.000
_cell.length_b   1.000
_cell.length_c   1.000
_cell.angle_alpha   90.00
_cell.angle_beta   90.00
_cell.angle_gamma   90.00
#
_symmetry.space_group_name_H-M   'P 1'
#
loop_
_entity.id
_entity.type
_entity.pdbx_description
1 polymer ?
#
loop_
_entity_poly.entity_id
_entity_poly.type
_entity_poly.pdbx_seq_one_letter_code
_entity_poly.pdbx_strand_id
1 'polypeptide(L)'
;MAKYKLSVLAKAHDWLPNLQKHWETVRCVDCHSSYEPPNLSHNILPRDATVKKCEECHSKNSILMTKLFKHEKAQSRQKYGFINGTILSDAYVIGTTRNIYLDFMSLVIFGIVIVFLLIHIFLRWYFRPTKFPIKENNHNE
;
A
#
# COMPACT_ATOMS: atom_id res chain seq x y z
N MET A 1 -2.38 6.06 50.88
CA MET A 1 -1.70 5.87 49.58
C MET A 1 -0.16 5.74 49.69
N ALA A 2 0.49 6.30 50.70
CA ALA A 2 1.96 6.22 50.88
C ALA A 2 2.52 4.79 51.07
N LYS A 3 1.76 3.88 51.69
CA LYS A 3 2.17 2.49 51.95
C LYS A 3 2.38 1.65 50.69
N TYR A 4 1.75 2.01 49.57
CA TYR A 4 1.73 1.22 48.33
C TYR A 4 2.30 1.96 47.10
N LYS A 5 2.88 3.16 47.28
CA LYS A 5 3.39 4.01 46.18
C LYS A 5 2.42 4.12 44.98
N LEU A 6 1.11 4.20 45.24
CA LEU A 6 0.10 4.29 44.19
C LEU A 6 0.07 5.73 43.65
N SER A 7 0.39 5.90 42.36
CA SER A 7 0.18 7.14 41.62
C SER A 7 -1.27 7.23 41.14
N VAL A 8 -1.85 8.43 41.19
CA VAL A 8 -3.12 8.72 40.51
C VAL A 8 -2.94 8.47 39.02
N LEU A 9 -3.94 7.88 38.35
CA LEU A 9 -3.86 7.47 36.94
C LEU A 9 -3.34 8.59 36.02
N ALA A 10 -3.86 9.81 36.17
CA ALA A 10 -3.42 10.97 35.40
C ALA A 10 -1.93 11.29 35.62
N LYS A 11 -1.44 11.20 36.86
CA LYS A 11 -0.03 11.42 37.19
C LYS A 11 0.88 10.32 36.65
N ALA A 12 0.40 9.09 36.51
CA ALA A 12 1.17 8.01 35.90
C ALA A 12 1.35 8.18 34.38
N HIS A 13 0.50 9.01 33.77
CA HIS A 13 0.39 9.23 32.33
C HIS A 13 0.65 10.68 31.93
N ASP A 14 1.26 11.49 32.81
CA ASP A 14 1.57 12.91 32.59
C ASP A 14 2.54 13.16 31.41
N TRP A 15 3.25 12.13 30.99
CA TRP A 15 4.11 12.12 29.81
C TRP A 15 3.33 12.20 28.49
N LEU A 16 2.02 11.90 28.48
CA LEU A 16 1.18 12.05 27.29
C LEU A 16 0.81 13.53 27.10
N PRO A 17 1.00 14.12 25.89
CA PRO A 17 0.70 15.53 25.66
C PRO A 17 -0.78 15.90 25.86
N ASN A 18 -1.69 14.97 25.58
CA ASN A 18 -3.13 15.15 25.78
C ASN A 18 -3.78 13.81 26.15
N LEU A 19 -3.85 13.52 27.46
CA LEU A 19 -4.37 12.25 27.98
C LEU A 19 -5.81 11.99 27.52
N GLN A 20 -6.67 13.01 27.56
CA GLN A 20 -8.09 12.88 27.25
C GLN A 20 -8.30 12.38 25.82
N LYS A 21 -7.73 13.09 24.84
CA LYS A 21 -7.83 12.70 23.42
C LYS A 21 -7.20 11.34 23.15
N HIS A 22 -6.10 11.03 23.83
CA HIS A 22 -5.44 9.74 23.66
C HIS A 22 -6.32 8.60 24.18
N TRP A 23 -6.98 8.75 25.33
CA TRP A 23 -7.86 7.72 25.90
C TRP A 23 -9.19 7.55 25.16
N GLU A 24 -9.64 8.56 24.43
CA GLU A 24 -10.81 8.44 23.54
C GLU A 24 -10.57 7.47 22.38
N THR A 25 -9.31 7.25 21.99
CA THR A 25 -8.94 6.54 20.77
C THR A 25 -8.04 5.32 21.00
N VAL A 26 -7.29 5.29 22.10
CA VAL A 26 -6.31 4.24 22.44
C VAL A 26 -6.68 3.59 23.77
N ARG A 27 -6.71 2.25 23.78
CA ARG A 27 -7.07 1.48 24.98
C ARG A 27 -5.85 1.30 25.86
N CYS A 28 -6.05 1.14 27.18
CA CYS A 28 -4.94 0.89 28.11
C CYS A 28 -4.08 -0.31 27.70
N VAL A 29 -4.71 -1.41 27.27
CA VAL A 29 -4.03 -2.63 26.81
C VAL A 29 -3.21 -2.43 25.55
N ASP A 30 -3.47 -1.37 24.78
CA ASP A 30 -2.71 -1.09 23.56
C ASP A 30 -1.31 -0.59 23.86
N CYS A 31 -1.02 -0.11 25.07
CA CYS A 31 0.33 0.25 25.56
C CYS A 31 0.86 -0.74 26.64
N HIS A 32 -0.05 -1.45 27.30
CA HIS A 32 0.24 -2.32 28.44
C HIS A 32 0.27 -3.83 28.12
N SER A 33 0.17 -4.26 26.86
CA SER A 33 0.32 -5.68 26.52
C SER A 33 1.56 -5.92 25.68
N SER A 34 2.15 -7.11 25.81
CA SER A 34 3.29 -7.49 24.97
C SER A 34 2.91 -7.51 23.49
N TYR A 35 3.79 -6.96 22.66
CA TYR A 35 3.70 -7.05 21.20
C TYR A 35 4.55 -8.18 20.64
N GLU A 36 5.46 -8.74 21.45
CA GLU A 36 6.24 -9.90 21.07
C GLU A 36 5.39 -11.17 21.15
N PRO A 37 5.48 -12.07 20.14
CA PRO A 37 4.80 -13.36 20.18
C PRO A 37 5.10 -14.11 21.49
N PRO A 38 4.08 -14.66 22.17
CA PRO A 38 2.72 -14.93 21.68
C PRO A 38 1.72 -13.76 21.74
N ASN A 39 2.15 -12.52 22.07
CA ASN A 39 1.40 -11.25 22.04
C ASN A 39 -0.07 -11.33 22.46
N LEU A 40 -0.31 -12.05 23.55
CA LEU A 40 -1.63 -12.31 24.10
C LEU A 40 -2.11 -11.08 24.87
N SER A 41 -3.32 -10.62 24.57
CA SER A 41 -3.92 -9.43 25.21
C SER A 41 -4.09 -9.56 26.73
N HIS A 42 -4.03 -10.78 27.29
CA HIS A 42 -4.08 -11.02 28.72
C HIS A 42 -2.70 -10.93 29.41
N ASN A 43 -1.61 -10.79 28.65
CA ASN A 43 -0.28 -10.56 29.20
C ASN A 43 -0.07 -9.06 29.43
N ILE A 44 -0.52 -8.58 30.59
CA ILE A 44 -0.41 -7.18 30.98
C ILE A 44 0.96 -6.92 31.60
N LEU A 45 1.73 -6.07 30.93
CA LEU A 45 3.09 -5.70 31.29
C LEU A 45 3.12 -4.61 32.39
N PRO A 46 4.14 -4.64 33.25
CA PRO A 46 4.36 -3.60 34.24
C PRO A 46 4.76 -2.27 33.59
N ARG A 47 4.66 -1.16 34.35
CA ARG A 47 4.88 0.24 33.89
C ARG A 47 6.21 0.47 33.16
N ASP A 48 7.25 -0.24 33.54
CA ASP A 48 8.59 -0.16 32.96
C ASP A 48 8.67 -0.80 31.58
N ALA A 49 7.83 -1.81 31.31
CA ALA A 49 7.79 -2.55 30.05
C ALA A 49 6.70 -2.06 29.08
N THR A 50 6.04 -0.93 29.36
CA THR A 50 5.04 -0.32 28.46
C THR A 50 5.69 0.54 27.37
N VAL A 51 5.04 0.63 26.22
CA VAL A 51 5.41 1.59 25.17
C VAL A 51 5.13 3.03 25.63
N LYS A 52 6.17 3.86 25.60
CA LYS A 52 6.10 5.29 25.98
C LYS A 52 6.57 6.23 24.88
N LYS A 53 7.13 5.69 23.80
CA LYS A 53 7.63 6.47 22.69
C LYS A 53 6.54 6.65 21.65
N CYS A 54 6.22 7.89 21.32
CA CYS A 54 5.15 8.22 20.39
C CYS A 54 5.38 7.57 19.02
N GLU A 55 6.63 7.52 18.55
CA GLU A 55 7.03 6.97 17.26
C GLU A 55 6.84 5.44 17.15
N GLU A 56 6.83 4.70 18.25
CA GLU A 56 6.57 3.26 18.24
C GLU A 56 5.13 2.95 17.79
N CYS A 57 4.20 3.91 18.00
CA CYS A 57 2.80 3.83 17.57
C CYS A 57 2.48 4.72 16.35
N HIS A 58 3.20 5.83 16.14
CA HIS A 58 2.91 6.83 15.10
C HIS A 58 3.88 6.82 13.90
N SER A 59 4.83 5.88 13.84
CA SER A 59 5.65 5.65 12.64
C SER A 59 4.89 4.90 11.54
N LYS A 60 5.38 4.95 10.30
CA LYS A 60 4.75 4.26 9.15
C LYS A 60 4.63 2.74 9.34
N ASN A 61 5.56 2.12 10.06
CA ASN A 61 5.58 0.69 10.36
C ASN A 61 5.36 0.45 11.86
N SER A 62 4.27 1.01 12.40
CA SER A 62 4.07 1.04 13.84
C SER A 62 3.46 -0.24 14.42
N ILE A 63 3.54 -0.32 15.74
CA ILE A 63 2.83 -1.31 16.56
C ILE A 63 1.32 -1.27 16.32
N LEU A 64 0.74 -0.06 16.23
CA LEU A 64 -0.68 0.17 15.99
C LEU A 64 -1.11 -0.49 14.68
N MET A 65 -0.32 -0.25 13.65
CA MET A 65 -0.51 -0.79 12.31
C MET A 65 -0.47 -2.32 12.34
N THR A 66 0.49 -2.93 13.03
CA THR A 66 0.60 -4.41 13.14
C THR A 66 -0.59 -5.07 13.87
N LYS A 67 -1.12 -4.44 14.94
CA LYS A 67 -2.29 -4.97 15.68
C LYS A 67 -3.60 -4.84 14.90
N LEU A 68 -3.84 -3.68 14.28
CA LEU A 68 -5.01 -3.46 13.42
C LEU A 68 -4.94 -4.34 12.16
N PHE A 69 -3.74 -4.51 11.58
CA PHE A 69 -3.55 -5.34 10.39
C PHE A 69 -3.86 -6.82 10.61
N LYS A 70 -3.63 -7.39 11.81
CA LYS A 70 -4.01 -8.79 12.06
C LYS A 70 -5.53 -8.98 11.95
N HIS A 71 -6.29 -8.02 12.47
CA HIS A 71 -7.76 -8.03 12.41
C HIS A 71 -8.26 -7.69 11.00
N GLU A 72 -7.67 -6.69 10.35
CA GLU A 72 -8.02 -6.29 8.98
C GLU A 72 -7.69 -7.40 7.98
N LYS A 73 -6.54 -8.09 8.09
CA LYS A 73 -6.17 -9.24 7.25
C LYS A 73 -7.14 -10.40 7.44
N ALA A 74 -7.62 -10.65 8.66
CA ALA A 74 -8.60 -11.69 8.93
C ALA A 74 -9.96 -11.34 8.29
N GLN A 75 -10.45 -10.10 8.45
CA GLN A 75 -11.70 -9.65 7.84
C GLN A 75 -11.62 -9.53 6.30
N SER A 76 -10.51 -9.02 5.77
CA SER A 76 -10.20 -8.89 4.34
C SER A 76 -10.20 -10.24 3.63
N ARG A 77 -9.55 -11.25 4.21
CA ARG A 77 -9.57 -12.63 3.71
C ARG A 77 -10.99 -13.19 3.63
N GLN A 78 -11.80 -12.90 4.64
CA GLN A 78 -13.17 -13.41 4.73
C GLN A 78 -14.13 -12.70 3.75
N LYS A 79 -13.88 -11.41 3.46
CA LYS A 79 -14.76 -10.57 2.63
C LYS A 79 -14.40 -10.58 1.13
N TYR A 80 -13.12 -10.71 0.78
CA TYR A 80 -12.66 -10.55 -0.61
C TYR A 80 -11.86 -11.73 -1.17
N GLY A 81 -11.58 -12.78 -0.37
CA GLY A 81 -10.92 -14.01 -0.84
C GLY A 81 -9.47 -13.86 -1.30
N PHE A 82 -8.90 -12.65 -1.29
CA PHE A 82 -7.53 -12.35 -1.69
C PHE A 82 -6.70 -11.76 -0.55
N ILE A 83 -5.44 -12.18 -0.47
CA ILE A 83 -4.52 -11.95 0.65
C ILE A 83 -3.67 -10.68 0.52
N ASN A 84 -3.89 -9.85 -0.52
CA ASN A 84 -2.89 -8.87 -0.95
C ASN A 84 -3.42 -7.43 -1.07
N GLY A 85 -4.35 -7.01 -0.20
CA GLY A 85 -4.80 -5.61 -0.15
C GLY A 85 -3.80 -4.66 0.54
N THR A 86 -2.95 -5.17 1.44
CA THR A 86 -2.22 -4.33 2.41
C THR A 86 -0.69 -4.39 2.34
N ILE A 87 -0.11 -5.30 1.55
CA ILE A 87 1.28 -5.10 1.05
C ILE A 87 1.29 -3.98 -0.03
N LEU A 88 0.11 -3.61 -0.52
CA LEU A 88 -0.10 -2.62 -1.57
C LEU A 88 -0.09 -1.15 -1.11
N SER A 89 -0.32 -0.87 0.17
CA SER A 89 -0.63 0.49 0.62
C SER A 89 0.60 1.36 0.90
N ASP A 90 1.76 0.78 1.28
CA ASP A 90 2.90 1.59 1.76
C ASP A 90 4.23 1.40 1.01
N ALA A 91 4.32 0.47 0.06
CA ALA A 91 5.47 0.35 -0.83
C ALA A 91 4.97 0.14 -2.27
N TYR A 92 5.24 1.10 -3.16
CA TYR A 92 5.03 0.90 -4.59
C TYR A 92 5.97 -0.22 -5.06
N VAL A 93 5.40 -1.40 -5.29
CA VAL A 93 6.06 -2.59 -5.79
C VAL A 93 5.49 -2.85 -7.17
N ILE A 94 6.35 -2.71 -8.18
CA ILE A 94 6.00 -2.89 -9.59
C ILE A 94 5.36 -4.27 -9.77
N GLY A 95 4.10 -4.30 -10.21
CA GLY A 95 3.33 -5.52 -10.47
C GLY A 95 2.34 -5.93 -9.38
N THR A 96 2.46 -5.44 -8.14
CA THR A 96 1.47 -5.72 -7.08
C THR A 96 0.64 -4.49 -6.74
N THR A 97 1.22 -3.28 -6.76
CA THR A 97 0.49 -2.03 -6.49
C THR A 97 -0.20 -1.48 -7.72
N ARG A 98 -1.39 -2.01 -7.96
CA ARG A 98 -2.25 -1.61 -9.09
C ARG A 98 -2.80 -0.20 -8.85
N ASN A 99 -2.18 0.80 -9.46
CA ASN A 99 -2.69 2.17 -9.47
C ASN A 99 -3.63 2.32 -10.66
N ILE A 100 -4.93 2.51 -10.39
CA ILE A 100 -5.96 2.61 -11.42
C ILE A 100 -5.70 3.72 -12.46
N TYR A 101 -5.06 4.81 -12.05
CA TYR A 101 -4.69 5.90 -12.96
C TYR A 101 -3.56 5.51 -13.90
N LEU A 102 -2.51 4.84 -13.37
CA LEU A 102 -1.39 4.38 -14.19
C LEU A 102 -1.82 3.27 -15.15
N ASP A 103 -2.68 2.35 -14.71
CA ASP A 103 -3.27 1.30 -15.55
C ASP A 103 -4.08 1.90 -16.70
N PHE A 104 -4.96 2.86 -16.40
CA PHE A 104 -5.78 3.52 -17.40
C PHE A 104 -4.91 4.31 -18.39
N MET A 105 -3.92 5.07 -17.91
CA MET A 105 -2.98 5.78 -18.78
C MET A 105 -2.14 4.82 -19.64
N SER A 106 -1.70 3.70 -19.08
CA SER A 106 -0.95 2.67 -19.83
C SER A 106 -1.79 2.06 -20.94
N LEU A 107 -3.05 1.73 -20.67
CA LEU A 107 -4.00 1.23 -21.69
C LEU A 107 -4.26 2.27 -22.78
N VAL A 108 -4.43 3.55 -22.41
CA VAL A 108 -4.62 4.64 -23.36
C VAL A 108 -3.40 4.80 -24.27
N ILE A 109 -2.20 4.87 -23.70
CA ILE A 109 -0.95 4.99 -24.47
C ILE A 109 -0.77 3.79 -25.41
N PHE A 110 -1.01 2.57 -24.91
CA PHE A 110 -0.93 1.37 -25.72
C PHE A 110 -1.92 1.39 -26.90
N GLY A 111 -3.16 1.81 -26.66
CA GLY A 111 -4.16 1.99 -27.71
C GLY A 111 -3.75 3.02 -28.76
N ILE A 112 -3.19 4.17 -28.35
CA ILE A 112 -2.69 5.21 -29.25
C ILE A 112 -1.58 4.67 -30.16
N VAL A 113 -0.63 3.91 -29.60
CA VAL A 113 0.47 3.31 -30.37
C VAL A 113 -0.07 2.35 -31.44
N ILE A 114 -1.04 1.50 -31.10
CA ILE A 114 -1.68 0.59 -32.07
C ILE A 114 -2.36 1.39 -33.18
N VAL A 115 -3.14 2.41 -32.84
CA VAL A 115 -3.83 3.25 -33.84
C VAL A 115 -2.83 3.92 -34.78
N PHE A 116 -1.74 4.49 -34.25
CA PHE A 116 -0.68 5.10 -35.07
C PHE A 116 -0.03 4.09 -36.02
N LEU A 117 0.27 2.88 -35.54
CA LEU A 117 0.84 1.82 -36.37
C LEU A 117 -0.12 1.42 -37.49
N LEU A 118 -1.42 1.25 -37.19
CA LEU A 118 -2.43 0.91 -38.19
C LEU A 118 -2.56 2.01 -39.25
N ILE A 119 -2.61 3.28 -38.84
CA ILE A 119 -2.64 4.43 -39.76
C ILE A 119 -1.39 4.40 -40.64
N HIS A 120 -0.21 4.20 -40.07
CA HIS A 120 1.05 4.18 -40.82
C HIS A 120 1.10 3.02 -41.83
N ILE A 121 0.64 1.83 -41.45
CA ILE A 121 0.57 0.66 -42.34
C ILE A 121 -0.44 0.93 -43.47
N PHE A 122 -1.61 1.46 -43.14
CA PHE A 122 -2.65 1.77 -44.11
C PHE A 122 -2.17 2.82 -45.12
N LEU A 123 -1.56 3.91 -44.64
CA LEU A 123 -1.00 4.96 -45.48
C LEU A 123 0.10 4.41 -46.39
N ARG A 124 0.99 3.57 -45.85
CA ARG A 124 2.03 2.90 -46.64
C ARG A 124 1.44 1.98 -47.71
N TRP A 125 0.35 1.27 -47.42
CA TRP A 125 -0.29 0.39 -48.38
C TRP A 125 -1.01 1.17 -49.48
N TYR A 126 -1.74 2.23 -49.13
CA TYR A 126 -2.47 3.08 -50.07
C TYR A 126 -1.55 3.89 -51.00
N PHE A 127 -0.47 4.46 -50.45
CA PHE A 127 0.49 5.27 -51.22
C PHE A 127 1.66 4.46 -51.79
N ARG A 128 1.59 3.12 -51.82
CA ARG A 128 2.61 2.32 -52.50
C ARG A 128 2.50 2.56 -54.01
N PRO A 129 3.49 3.22 -54.66
CA PRO A 129 3.47 3.30 -56.10
C PRO A 129 3.63 1.88 -56.65
N THR A 130 2.72 1.49 -57.54
CA THR A 130 2.88 0.31 -58.38
C THR A 130 4.23 0.45 -59.09
N LYS A 131 5.16 -0.48 -58.85
CA LYS A 131 6.45 -0.49 -59.53
C LYS A 131 6.17 -0.49 -61.04
N PHE A 132 6.72 0.51 -61.73
CA PHE A 132 6.69 0.63 -63.18
C PHE A 132 7.15 -0.67 -63.84
N PRO A 133 6.45 -1.17 -64.87
CA PRO A 133 6.95 -2.29 -65.65
C PRO A 133 8.20 -1.84 -66.41
N ILE A 134 9.35 -2.46 -66.13
CA ILE A 134 10.50 -2.41 -67.03
C ILE A 134 10.14 -3.29 -68.23
N LYS A 135 9.92 -2.68 -69.40
CA LYS A 135 9.91 -3.41 -70.67
C LYS A 135 11.22 -3.10 -71.38
N GLU A 136 12.01 -4.16 -71.56
CA GLU A 136 13.30 -4.15 -72.25
C GLU A 136 13.20 -3.53 -73.65
N ASN A 137 14.18 -2.68 -73.97
CA ASN A 137 14.44 -2.19 -75.31
C ASN A 137 14.98 -3.35 -76.16
N ASN A 138 14.12 -4.03 -76.90
CA ASN A 138 14.58 -4.91 -77.97
C ASN A 138 14.89 -4.06 -79.21
N HIS A 139 16.18 -3.76 -79.36
CA HIS A 139 16.82 -3.59 -80.67
C HIS A 139 16.47 -4.79 -81.54
N ASN A 140 15.94 -4.54 -82.74
CA ASN A 140 15.95 -5.33 -83.97
C ASN A 140 15.13 -4.46 -84.97
N GLU A 141 15.49 -4.14 -86.20
CA GLU A 141 16.65 -4.26 -87.09
C GLU A 141 16.29 -3.33 -88.26
#